data_AF-A0A1D9G2X8-F1
#
_entry.id   AF-A0A1D9G2X8-F1
#
_cell.length_a   1.000
_cell.length_b   1.000
_cell.length_c   1.000
_cell.angle_alpha   90.00
_cell.angle_beta   90.00
_cell.angle_gamma   90.00
#
_symmetry.space_group_name_H-M   'P 1'
#
loop_
_entity.id
_entity.type
_entity.pdbx_description
1 polymer ?
#
loop_
_entity_poly.entity_id
_entity_poly.type
_entity_poly.pdbx_seq_one_letter_code
_entity_poly.pdbx_strand_id
1 'polypeptide(L)'
;MLIVKMKLFDKESGFHTNLEVTGMKFEPIEGFLPAPPPALNSSFTNWQLSYRGLDDVKSCFSSRITPGEVYYSGPEEAQAVKAHLNEWLNSGDREWQPIRDQLISIANQSQANQSNPAGQEIHVLLDVPETNLSRFPWQEWDIFKNYYPNAEVILRIRNPFSKTIILPQNSSKRRIIVVVGRSDGINTESDLEVIQELEKKGVEVITLIQPSFQELYQALFDWGGDKQDSNRRRLTDRANCDKKR
;
A
#
# COMPACT_ATOMS: atom_id res chain seq x y z
N MET A 1 -14.15 2.96 -14.35
CA MET A 1 -13.30 3.15 -13.16
C MET A 1 -13.18 4.63 -12.88
N LEU A 2 -13.46 5.04 -11.64
CA LEU A 2 -13.29 6.41 -11.16
C LEU A 2 -12.00 6.48 -10.34
N ILE A 3 -11.11 7.42 -10.63
CA ILE A 3 -9.89 7.61 -9.83
C ILE A 3 -9.99 8.97 -9.14
N VAL A 4 -10.00 8.96 -7.81
CA VAL A 4 -9.96 10.16 -6.97
C VAL A 4 -8.53 10.32 -6.47
N LYS A 5 -7.80 11.29 -7.00
CA LYS A 5 -6.39 11.50 -6.68
C LYS A 5 -6.21 12.72 -5.78
N MET A 6 -5.67 12.50 -4.59
CA MET A 6 -5.33 13.56 -3.64
C MET A 6 -3.81 13.67 -3.49
N LYS A 7 -3.23 14.81 -3.86
CA LYS A 7 -1.77 15.07 -3.79
C LYS A 7 -1.47 16.02 -2.64
N LEU A 8 -0.62 15.64 -1.70
CA LEU A 8 -0.25 16.46 -0.53
C LEU A 8 1.21 16.93 -0.59
N PHE A 9 1.46 18.21 -0.81
CA PHE A 9 2.81 18.79 -0.91
C PHE A 9 3.24 19.40 0.41
N ASP A 10 4.43 19.01 0.89
CA ASP A 10 4.99 19.50 2.16
C ASP A 10 5.26 21.01 2.12
N LYS A 11 4.84 21.70 3.18
CA LYS A 11 4.98 23.15 3.40
C LYS A 11 5.23 23.41 4.89
N GLU A 12 5.78 24.58 5.23
CA GLU A 12 6.17 24.91 6.62
C GLU A 12 5.03 24.78 7.64
N SER A 13 3.79 25.07 7.24
CA SER A 13 2.61 25.06 8.11
C SER A 13 1.68 23.85 7.93
N GLY A 14 2.03 22.87 7.08
CA GLY A 14 1.16 21.75 6.72
C GLY A 14 1.37 21.26 5.30
N PHE A 15 0.27 20.95 4.61
CA PHE A 15 0.30 20.32 3.28
C PHE A 15 -0.64 21.01 2.31
N HIS A 16 -0.07 21.59 1.26
CA HIS A 16 -0.88 22.04 0.12
C HIS A 16 -1.46 20.83 -0.58
N THR A 17 -2.77 20.81 -0.80
CA THR A 17 -3.48 19.63 -1.29
C THR A 17 -4.18 19.90 -2.61
N ASN A 18 -3.94 19.04 -3.60
CA ASN A 18 -4.64 19.09 -4.89
C ASN A 18 -5.51 17.84 -5.05
N LEU A 19 -6.78 18.06 -5.34
CA LEU A 19 -7.74 17.00 -5.65
C LEU A 19 -8.01 16.99 -7.16
N GLU A 20 -7.80 15.83 -7.78
CA GLU A 20 -8.05 15.58 -9.20
C GLU A 20 -8.93 14.33 -9.32
N VAL A 21 -9.83 14.31 -10.30
CA VAL A 21 -10.69 13.14 -10.54
C VAL A 21 -10.64 12.75 -12.02
N THR A 22 -10.41 11.47 -12.26
CA THR A 22 -10.44 10.87 -13.60
C THR A 22 -11.66 9.96 -13.73
N GLY A 23 -12.41 10.10 -14.82
CA GLY A 23 -13.61 9.29 -15.09
C GLY A 23 -14.94 10.03 -14.94
N MET A 24 -14.89 11.32 -14.59
CA MET A 24 -16.04 12.24 -14.62
C MET A 24 -15.58 13.66 -14.95
N LYS A 25 -16.52 14.55 -15.31
CA LYS A 25 -16.21 15.97 -15.51
C LYS A 25 -15.96 16.61 -14.13
N PHE A 26 -14.71 17.00 -13.89
CA PHE A 26 -14.28 17.54 -12.61
C PHE A 26 -13.16 18.56 -12.84
N GLU A 27 -13.29 19.74 -12.24
CA GLU A 27 -12.22 20.74 -12.25
C GLU A 27 -11.33 20.52 -11.04
N PRO A 28 -9.99 20.41 -11.21
CA PRO A 28 -9.09 20.25 -10.08
C PRO A 28 -9.26 21.37 -9.07
N ILE A 29 -9.29 21.01 -7.80
CA ILE A 29 -9.37 21.99 -6.72
C ILE A 29 -8.13 21.89 -5.84
N GLU A 30 -7.78 23.02 -5.24
CA GLU A 30 -6.70 23.14 -4.29
C GLU A 30 -7.25 23.43 -2.90
N GLY A 31 -6.48 23.04 -1.89
CA GLY A 31 -6.76 23.30 -0.49
C GLY A 31 -5.49 23.20 0.33
N PHE A 32 -5.63 23.28 1.64
CA PHE A 32 -4.52 23.19 2.57
C PHE A 32 -4.91 22.34 3.77
N LEU A 33 -4.16 21.28 4.03
CA LEU A 33 -4.30 20.46 5.22
C LEU A 33 -3.30 20.97 6.26
N PRO A 34 -3.73 21.51 7.42
CA PRO A 34 -2.79 21.97 8.45
C PRO A 34 -1.89 20.84 8.94
N ALA A 35 -0.75 21.17 9.53
CA ALA A 35 0.15 20.19 10.13
C ALA A 35 -0.59 19.30 11.17
N PRO A 36 -0.22 18.01 11.30
CA PRO A 36 -0.86 17.12 12.26
C PRO A 36 -0.68 17.66 13.69
N PRO A 37 -1.75 17.65 14.51
CA PRO A 37 -1.69 18.19 15.85
C PRO A 37 -0.70 17.37 16.71
N PRO A 38 -0.08 17.97 17.74
CA PRO A 38 0.85 17.26 18.62
C PRO A 38 0.25 15.99 19.24
N ALA A 39 -1.05 16.02 19.59
CA ALA A 39 -1.77 14.87 20.13
C ALA A 39 -1.79 13.67 19.17
N LEU A 40 -1.95 13.90 17.86
CA LEU A 40 -1.87 12.86 16.85
C LEU A 40 -0.45 12.27 16.78
N ASN A 41 0.58 13.13 16.75
CA ASN A 41 1.97 12.66 16.70
C ASN A 41 2.35 11.86 17.95
N SER A 42 1.94 12.31 19.13
CA SER A 42 2.18 11.61 20.40
C SER A 42 1.44 10.28 20.47
N SER A 43 0.15 10.25 20.13
CA SER A 43 -0.62 8.99 20.12
C SER A 43 -0.06 7.99 19.10
N PHE A 44 0.35 8.46 17.91
CA PHE A 44 0.98 7.62 16.90
C PHE A 44 2.32 7.06 17.37
N THR A 45 3.14 7.88 18.02
CA THR A 45 4.42 7.43 18.62
C THR A 45 4.19 6.39 19.71
N ASN A 46 3.21 6.61 20.60
CA ASN A 46 2.87 5.67 21.67
C ASN A 46 2.38 4.34 21.11
N TRP A 47 1.48 4.37 20.13
CA TRP A 47 1.02 3.17 19.44
C TRP A 47 2.18 2.43 18.76
N GLN A 48 3.10 3.13 18.09
CA GLN A 48 4.28 2.52 17.47
C GLN A 48 5.21 1.88 18.51
N LEU A 49 5.43 2.53 19.66
CA LEU A 49 6.24 1.99 20.74
C LEU A 49 5.60 0.76 21.37
N SER A 50 4.29 0.81 21.63
CA SER A 50 3.49 -0.32 22.13
C SER A 50 3.55 -1.50 21.16
N TYR A 51 3.31 -1.26 19.87
CA TYR A 51 3.39 -2.27 18.81
C TYR A 51 4.79 -2.89 18.65
N ARG A 52 5.85 -2.09 18.70
CA ARG A 52 7.24 -2.61 18.66
C ARG A 52 7.65 -3.28 19.97
N GLY A 53 6.95 -2.98 21.05
CA GLY A 53 7.10 -3.57 22.37
C GLY A 53 6.61 -5.02 22.43
N LEU A 54 5.78 -5.45 21.48
CA LEU A 54 5.23 -6.80 21.41
C LEU A 54 6.33 -7.82 21.12
N ASP A 55 6.39 -8.88 21.91
CA ASP A 55 7.43 -9.90 21.80
C ASP A 55 7.43 -10.60 20.43
N ASP A 56 6.27 -10.73 19.78
CA ASP A 56 6.16 -11.29 18.42
C ASP A 56 6.85 -10.41 17.35
N VAL A 57 6.80 -9.09 17.50
CA VAL A 57 7.49 -8.14 16.60
C VAL A 57 8.99 -8.16 16.86
N LYS A 58 9.42 -8.36 18.11
CA LYS A 58 10.84 -8.53 18.47
C LYS A 58 11.37 -9.92 18.10
N SER A 59 10.52 -10.94 18.09
CA SER A 59 10.88 -12.33 17.81
C SER A 59 11.32 -12.55 16.35
N CYS A 60 11.05 -11.63 15.42
CA CYS A 60 11.69 -11.64 14.11
C CYS A 60 13.23 -11.60 14.18
N PHE A 61 13.81 -11.23 15.33
CA PHE A 61 15.25 -11.23 15.61
C PHE A 61 15.71 -12.32 16.59
N SER A 62 14.79 -13.14 17.13
CA SER A 62 15.09 -14.24 18.06
C SER A 62 14.47 -15.53 17.56
N SER A 63 15.30 -16.54 17.28
CA SER A 63 14.93 -17.80 16.61
C SER A 63 14.00 -18.73 17.42
N ARG A 64 13.37 -18.26 18.49
CA ARG A 64 12.54 -19.10 19.37
C ARG A 64 11.24 -18.41 19.71
N ILE A 65 10.20 -18.69 18.91
CA ILE A 65 8.81 -18.49 19.30
C ILE A 65 8.50 -19.57 20.34
N THR A 66 8.56 -19.21 21.63
CA THR A 66 7.95 -19.99 22.70
C THR A 66 6.44 -19.73 22.71
N PRO A 67 5.57 -20.73 22.90
CA PRO A 67 4.15 -20.49 23.10
C PRO A 67 3.97 -19.61 24.34
N GLY A 68 3.56 -18.36 24.12
CA GLY A 68 3.33 -17.35 25.15
C GLY A 68 2.02 -16.61 24.86
N GLU A 69 1.53 -15.86 25.84
CA GLU A 69 0.38 -14.98 25.63
C GLU A 69 0.68 -13.99 24.50
N VAL A 70 -0.22 -13.92 23.52
CA VAL A 70 -0.11 -12.96 22.41
C VAL A 70 -0.44 -11.59 22.95
N TYR A 71 0.58 -10.75 23.13
CA TYR A 71 0.40 -9.34 23.42
C TYR A 71 0.10 -8.64 22.09
N TYR A 72 -1.07 -8.03 21.97
CA TYR A 72 -1.41 -7.09 20.90
C TYR A 72 -1.18 -5.65 21.40
N SER A 73 -0.90 -4.72 20.48
CA SER A 73 -0.93 -3.29 20.82
C SER A 73 -2.31 -2.99 21.37
N GLY A 74 -2.39 -2.34 22.52
CA GLY A 74 -3.66 -2.16 23.20
C GLY A 74 -4.71 -1.49 22.28
N PRO A 75 -5.97 -1.93 22.37
CA PRO A 75 -7.04 -1.33 21.57
C PRO A 75 -7.17 0.18 21.85
N GLU A 76 -6.77 0.62 23.04
CA GLU A 76 -6.80 2.02 23.46
C GLU A 76 -5.82 2.90 22.68
N GLU A 77 -4.56 2.49 22.50
CA GLU A 77 -3.59 3.29 21.74
C GLU A 77 -3.96 3.37 20.26
N ALA A 78 -4.43 2.26 19.69
CA ALA A 78 -4.92 2.25 18.31
C ALA A 78 -6.15 3.15 18.16
N GLN A 79 -7.09 3.11 19.12
CA GLN A 79 -8.28 3.96 19.11
C GLN A 79 -7.92 5.44 19.28
N ALA A 80 -6.92 5.77 20.09
CA ALA A 80 -6.43 7.14 20.24
C ALA A 80 -5.85 7.70 18.93
N VAL A 81 -5.08 6.89 18.19
CA VAL A 81 -4.58 7.29 16.85
C VAL A 81 -5.75 7.53 15.91
N LYS A 82 -6.73 6.62 15.86
CA LYS A 82 -7.92 6.78 15.01
C LYS A 82 -8.71 8.04 15.36
N ALA A 83 -8.89 8.33 16.64
CA ALA A 83 -9.62 9.50 17.11
C ALA A 83 -8.91 10.80 16.71
N HIS A 84 -7.62 10.96 17.03
CA HIS A 84 -6.89 12.17 16.69
C HIS A 84 -6.67 12.33 15.17
N LEU A 85 -6.54 11.22 14.44
CA LEU A 85 -6.46 11.25 12.98
C LEU A 85 -7.75 11.82 12.39
N ASN A 86 -8.90 11.33 12.86
CA ASN A 86 -10.19 11.79 12.38
C ASN A 86 -10.52 13.21 12.87
N GLU A 87 -10.12 13.60 14.08
CA GLU A 87 -10.24 14.99 14.53
C GLU A 87 -9.46 15.95 13.61
N TRP A 88 -8.22 15.59 13.25
CA TRP A 88 -7.40 16.38 12.36
C TRP A 88 -7.94 16.42 10.93
N LEU A 89 -8.21 15.25 10.33
CA LEU A 89 -8.70 15.14 8.95
C LEU A 89 -10.15 15.58 8.80
N ASN A 90 -10.91 15.68 9.89
CA ASN A 90 -12.26 16.23 9.91
C ASN A 90 -12.34 17.65 10.47
N SER A 91 -11.20 18.32 10.65
CA SER A 91 -11.15 19.71 11.07
C SER A 91 -11.96 20.61 10.11
N GLY A 92 -12.61 21.62 10.69
CA GLY A 92 -13.34 22.66 9.96
C GLY A 92 -12.42 23.79 9.48
N ASP A 93 -11.15 23.48 9.18
CA ASP A 93 -10.23 24.48 8.65
C ASP A 93 -10.73 24.96 7.28
N ARG A 94 -10.73 26.28 7.09
CA ARG A 94 -11.33 26.92 5.91
C ARG A 94 -10.67 26.52 4.60
N GLU A 95 -9.37 26.22 4.62
CA GLU A 95 -8.62 25.82 3.44
C GLU A 95 -8.67 24.30 3.21
N TRP A 96 -8.99 23.51 4.25
CA TRP A 96 -9.14 22.04 4.15
C TRP A 96 -10.57 21.61 3.79
N GLN A 97 -11.57 22.28 4.36
CA GLN A 97 -12.98 21.92 4.25
C GLN A 97 -13.44 21.73 2.79
N PRO A 98 -13.06 22.58 1.81
CA PRO A 98 -13.47 22.38 0.41
C PRO A 98 -13.02 21.03 -0.17
N ILE A 99 -11.83 20.53 0.19
CA ILE A 99 -11.34 19.22 -0.25
C ILE A 99 -12.22 18.12 0.32
N ARG A 100 -12.56 18.19 1.60
CA ARG A 100 -13.43 17.19 2.27
C ARG A 100 -14.84 17.17 1.68
N ASP A 101 -15.45 18.34 1.54
CA ASP A 101 -16.80 18.47 1.01
C ASP A 101 -16.87 17.95 -0.43
N GLN A 102 -15.80 18.18 -1.20
CA GLN A 102 -15.71 17.67 -2.56
C GLN A 102 -15.53 16.16 -2.63
N LEU A 103 -14.76 15.54 -1.72
CA LEU A 103 -14.68 14.08 -1.59
C LEU A 103 -16.07 13.49 -1.33
N ILE A 104 -16.81 14.05 -0.37
CA ILE A 104 -18.18 13.61 -0.06
C ILE A 104 -19.10 13.76 -1.29
N SER A 105 -19.01 14.90 -1.99
CA SER A 105 -19.79 15.15 -3.21
C SER A 105 -19.48 14.16 -4.33
N ILE A 106 -18.20 13.84 -4.55
CA ILE A 106 -17.77 12.84 -5.55
C ILE A 106 -18.34 11.46 -5.22
N ALA A 107 -18.24 11.04 -3.95
CA ALA A 107 -18.79 9.77 -3.51
C ALA A 107 -20.31 9.69 -3.76
N ASN A 108 -21.06 10.70 -3.35
CA ASN A 108 -22.52 10.74 -3.54
C ASN A 108 -22.90 10.71 -5.04
N GLN A 109 -22.19 11.45 -5.90
CA GLN A 109 -22.42 11.44 -7.34
C GLN A 109 -22.11 10.08 -7.96
N SER A 110 -21.02 9.43 -7.52
CA SER A 110 -20.65 8.10 -8.02
C SER A 110 -21.68 7.03 -7.63
N GLN A 111 -22.32 7.17 -6.46
CA GLN A 111 -23.39 6.28 -6.01
C GLN A 111 -24.71 6.53 -6.74
N ALA A 112 -25.07 7.80 -7.00
CA ALA A 112 -26.30 8.15 -7.71
C ALA A 112 -26.32 7.71 -9.18
N ASN A 113 -25.15 7.63 -9.82
CA ASN A 113 -25.01 7.22 -11.22
C ASN A 113 -24.98 5.69 -11.43
N GLN A 114 -25.29 4.89 -10.39
CA GLN A 114 -25.31 3.43 -10.44
C GLN A 114 -26.56 2.88 -11.16
N SER A 115 -26.62 3.07 -12.48
CA SER A 115 -27.52 2.33 -13.37
C SER A 115 -26.97 0.95 -13.76
N ASN A 116 -25.83 0.54 -13.19
CA ASN A 116 -25.14 -0.72 -13.51
C ASN A 116 -24.96 -1.55 -12.22
N PRO A 117 -25.43 -2.81 -12.17
CA PRO A 117 -25.39 -3.64 -10.95
C PRO A 117 -23.98 -4.11 -10.55
N ALA A 118 -22.97 -3.89 -11.40
CA ALA A 118 -21.57 -3.92 -11.01
C ALA A 118 -21.16 -2.49 -10.65
N GLY A 119 -21.20 -2.16 -9.34
CA GLY A 119 -20.90 -0.82 -8.84
C GLY A 119 -19.62 -0.24 -9.43
N GLN A 120 -19.60 1.06 -9.69
CA GLN A 120 -18.44 1.73 -10.25
C GLN A 120 -17.24 1.54 -9.32
N GLU A 121 -16.19 0.86 -9.78
CA GLU A 121 -14.94 0.72 -9.05
C GLU A 121 -14.29 2.09 -8.87
N ILE A 122 -14.06 2.47 -7.61
CA ILE A 122 -13.43 3.73 -7.21
C ILE A 122 -12.06 3.41 -6.65
N HIS A 123 -11.02 4.06 -7.18
CA HIS A 123 -9.69 4.03 -6.61
C HIS A 123 -9.36 5.39 -6.02
N VAL A 124 -9.01 5.43 -4.74
CA VAL A 124 -8.52 6.63 -4.08
C VAL A 124 -7.00 6.59 -4.08
N LEU A 125 -6.36 7.47 -4.84
CA LEU A 125 -4.91 7.58 -4.90
C LEU A 125 -4.42 8.71 -4.01
N LEU A 126 -3.81 8.35 -2.88
CA LEU A 126 -3.14 9.26 -1.95
C LEU A 126 -1.69 9.43 -2.37
N ASP A 127 -1.36 10.58 -2.95
CA ASP A 127 -0.01 10.91 -3.42
C ASP A 127 0.63 11.83 -2.35
N VAL A 128 1.42 11.24 -1.44
CA VAL A 128 1.97 11.90 -0.23
C VAL A 128 3.49 12.05 -0.33
N PRO A 129 4.12 13.02 0.37
CA PRO A 129 5.57 13.12 0.43
C PRO A 129 6.15 12.03 1.34
N GLU A 130 7.45 11.72 1.18
CA GLU A 130 8.18 10.78 2.05
C GLU A 130 8.48 11.40 3.43
N THR A 131 7.42 11.66 4.21
CA THR A 131 7.47 12.19 5.58
C THR A 131 6.69 11.26 6.52
N ASN A 132 6.58 11.62 7.81
CA ASN A 132 5.74 10.88 8.76
C ASN A 132 4.26 10.76 8.31
N LEU A 133 3.80 11.67 7.45
CA LEU A 133 2.48 11.64 6.83
C LEU A 133 2.20 10.33 6.08
N SER A 134 3.22 9.76 5.42
CA SER A 134 3.11 8.50 4.69
C SER A 134 2.88 7.28 5.58
N ARG A 135 3.09 7.42 6.89
CA ARG A 135 2.97 6.32 7.86
C ARG A 135 1.63 6.31 8.59
N PHE A 136 0.83 7.37 8.46
CA PHE A 136 -0.48 7.41 9.09
C PHE A 136 -1.44 6.38 8.48
N PRO A 137 -2.34 5.82 9.29
CA PRO A 137 -3.28 4.80 8.82
C PRO A 137 -4.43 5.47 8.07
N TRP A 138 -4.18 5.96 6.86
CA TRP A 138 -5.14 6.71 6.04
C TRP A 138 -6.46 5.98 5.81
N GLN A 139 -6.44 4.65 5.75
CA GLN A 139 -7.63 3.81 5.67
C GLN A 139 -8.58 3.96 6.87
N GLU A 140 -8.10 4.48 7.99
CA GLU A 140 -8.90 4.72 9.19
C GLU A 140 -9.68 6.04 9.14
N TRP A 141 -9.46 6.86 8.10
CA TRP A 141 -10.22 8.09 7.90
C TRP A 141 -11.70 7.78 7.64
N ASP A 142 -12.57 8.38 8.43
CA ASP A 142 -14.02 8.19 8.40
C ASP A 142 -14.64 8.50 7.05
N ILE A 143 -14.05 9.40 6.25
CA ILE A 143 -14.56 9.66 4.90
C ILE A 143 -14.50 8.39 4.04
N PHE A 144 -13.41 7.62 4.12
CA PHE A 144 -13.29 6.41 3.31
C PHE A 144 -14.23 5.32 3.78
N LYS A 145 -14.38 5.16 5.10
CA LYS A 145 -15.32 4.18 5.68
C LYS A 145 -16.77 4.50 5.33
N ASN A 146 -17.16 5.78 5.44
CA ASN A 146 -18.56 6.19 5.34
C ASN A 146 -19.02 6.41 3.90
N TYR A 147 -18.14 6.93 3.03
CA TYR A 147 -18.51 7.35 1.67
C TYR A 147 -17.87 6.49 0.58
N TYR A 148 -16.78 5.78 0.88
CA TYR A 148 -16.04 4.95 -0.07
C TYR A 148 -15.87 3.49 0.39
N PRO A 149 -16.94 2.80 0.86
CA PRO A 149 -16.82 1.49 1.48
C PRO A 149 -16.26 0.39 0.57
N ASN A 150 -16.39 0.56 -0.76
CA ASN A 150 -15.90 -0.37 -1.77
C ASN A 150 -14.68 0.17 -2.55
N ALA A 151 -14.06 1.26 -2.08
CA ALA A 151 -12.94 1.85 -2.79
C ALA A 151 -11.62 1.22 -2.36
N GLU A 152 -10.72 1.06 -3.33
CA GLU A 152 -9.33 0.73 -3.06
C GLU A 152 -8.55 2.01 -2.74
N VAL A 153 -7.94 2.07 -1.56
CA VAL A 153 -7.08 3.19 -1.16
C VAL A 153 -5.63 2.85 -1.47
N ILE A 154 -5.05 3.56 -2.44
CA ILE A 154 -3.69 3.37 -2.92
C ILE A 154 -2.82 4.51 -2.38
N LEU A 155 -1.80 4.16 -1.61
CA LEU A 155 -0.82 5.13 -1.12
C LEU A 155 0.41 5.16 -2.03
N ARG A 156 0.66 6.31 -2.66
CA ARG A 156 1.88 6.61 -3.40
C ARG A 156 2.75 7.54 -2.59
N ILE A 157 3.93 7.05 -2.22
CA ILE A 157 4.96 7.84 -1.55
C ILE A 157 5.84 8.50 -2.61
N ARG A 158 5.85 9.84 -2.66
CA ARG A 158 6.75 10.61 -3.51
C ARG A 158 8.12 10.67 -2.88
N ASN A 159 9.00 9.82 -3.37
CA ASN A 159 10.42 9.92 -3.11
C ASN A 159 11.09 10.68 -4.28
N PRO A 160 11.70 11.86 -4.05
CA PRO A 160 12.38 12.64 -5.09
C PRO A 160 13.62 11.92 -5.67
N PHE A 161 14.11 10.89 -4.99
CA PHE A 161 15.24 10.06 -5.40
C PHE A 161 14.83 8.73 -6.06
N SER A 162 13.53 8.42 -6.20
CA SER A 162 13.11 7.20 -6.90
C SER A 162 13.42 7.32 -8.39
N LYS A 163 14.59 6.80 -8.79
CA LYS A 163 14.97 6.66 -10.19
C LYS A 163 14.32 5.41 -10.75
N THR A 164 13.61 5.61 -11.86
CA THR A 164 13.07 4.57 -12.75
C THR A 164 11.81 3.88 -12.23
N ILE A 165 10.65 4.33 -12.72
CA ILE A 165 9.51 3.42 -12.84
C ILE A 165 9.93 2.37 -13.87
N ILE A 166 10.29 1.18 -13.41
CA ILE A 166 10.44 0.04 -14.30
C ILE A 166 9.02 -0.27 -14.77
N LEU A 167 8.68 0.16 -15.98
CA LEU A 167 7.43 -0.24 -16.62
C LEU A 167 7.40 -1.77 -16.61
N PRO A 168 6.29 -2.40 -16.18
CA PRO A 168 6.16 -3.85 -16.27
C PRO A 168 6.48 -4.25 -17.71
N GLN A 169 7.48 -5.11 -17.88
CA GLN A 169 7.68 -5.69 -19.20
C GLN A 169 6.42 -6.49 -19.53
N ASN A 170 5.87 -6.29 -20.73
CA ASN A 170 4.72 -7.04 -21.22
C ASN A 170 5.11 -8.52 -21.34
N SER A 171 5.03 -9.27 -20.25
CA SER A 171 5.15 -10.72 -20.28
C SER A 171 3.83 -11.28 -20.80
N SER A 172 3.91 -12.15 -21.81
CA SER A 172 2.74 -12.88 -22.32
C SER A 172 2.22 -13.93 -21.33
N LYS A 173 2.98 -14.23 -20.26
CA LYS A 173 2.64 -15.19 -19.22
C LYS A 173 2.37 -14.49 -17.90
N ARG A 174 1.17 -14.70 -17.36
CA ARG A 174 0.80 -14.29 -15.99
C ARG A 174 1.47 -15.26 -15.02
N ARG A 175 2.25 -14.75 -14.07
CA ARG A 175 2.92 -15.57 -13.05
C ARG A 175 2.48 -15.14 -11.66
N ILE A 176 2.27 -16.12 -10.77
CA ILE A 176 1.95 -15.90 -9.36
C ILE A 176 2.97 -16.69 -8.53
N ILE A 177 3.57 -16.04 -7.54
CA ILE A 177 4.36 -16.72 -6.50
C ILE A 177 3.51 -16.74 -5.23
N VAL A 178 3.27 -17.94 -4.71
CA VAL A 178 2.55 -18.15 -3.44
C VAL A 178 3.55 -18.59 -2.40
N VAL A 179 3.65 -17.82 -1.32
CA VAL A 179 4.56 -18.10 -0.21
C VAL A 179 3.71 -18.50 1.00
N VAL A 180 3.81 -19.76 1.41
CA VAL A 180 3.14 -20.27 2.60
C VAL A 180 4.14 -20.27 3.74
N GLY A 181 3.86 -19.50 4.78
CA GLY A 181 4.69 -19.47 5.99
C GLY A 181 4.44 -20.69 6.90
N ARG A 182 4.66 -20.52 8.20
CA ARG A 182 4.27 -21.53 9.19
C ARG A 182 2.75 -21.76 9.12
N SER A 183 2.35 -23.02 9.06
CA SER A 183 0.96 -23.45 8.92
C SER A 183 0.43 -24.22 10.14
N ASP A 184 1.12 -24.12 11.27
CA ASP A 184 0.72 -24.80 12.51
C ASP A 184 -0.68 -24.35 12.93
N GLY A 185 -1.65 -25.26 12.90
CA GLY A 185 -3.03 -24.98 13.34
C GLY A 185 -3.91 -24.26 12.31
N ILE A 186 -3.47 -24.09 11.06
CA ILE A 186 -4.29 -23.54 9.96
C ILE A 186 -4.30 -24.51 8.76
N ASN A 187 -5.45 -24.65 8.09
CA ASN A 187 -5.55 -25.47 6.88
C ASN A 187 -5.19 -24.63 5.64
N THR A 188 -3.95 -24.76 5.17
CA THR A 188 -3.50 -24.08 3.95
C THR A 188 -3.82 -24.85 2.67
N GLU A 189 -4.27 -26.10 2.75
CA GLU A 189 -4.48 -26.96 1.58
C GLU A 189 -5.63 -26.43 0.71
N SER A 190 -6.73 -25.99 1.33
CA SER A 190 -7.89 -25.46 0.59
C SER A 190 -7.55 -24.18 -0.19
N ASP A 191 -6.74 -23.28 0.38
CA ASP A 191 -6.31 -22.06 -0.30
C ASP A 191 -5.39 -22.41 -1.48
N LEU A 192 -4.47 -23.36 -1.28
CA LEU A 192 -3.55 -23.83 -2.32
C LEU A 192 -4.28 -24.49 -3.48
N GLU A 193 -5.32 -25.28 -3.21
CA GLU A 193 -6.16 -25.89 -4.26
C GLU A 193 -6.80 -24.81 -5.14
N VAL A 194 -7.42 -23.79 -4.53
CA VAL A 194 -8.05 -22.66 -5.25
C VAL A 194 -7.05 -21.90 -6.10
N ILE A 195 -5.85 -21.66 -5.57
CA ILE A 195 -4.78 -20.99 -6.30
C ILE A 195 -4.28 -21.85 -7.46
N GLN A 196 -4.10 -23.15 -7.26
CA GLN A 196 -3.66 -24.07 -8.31
C GLN A 196 -4.68 -24.16 -9.45
N GLU A 197 -5.97 -23.93 -9.20
CA GLU A 197 -6.95 -23.85 -10.28
C GLU A 197 -6.68 -22.73 -11.29
N LEU A 198 -5.91 -21.69 -10.91
CA LEU A 198 -5.50 -20.62 -11.83
C LEU A 198 -4.57 -21.11 -12.93
N GLU A 199 -3.88 -22.24 -12.73
CA GLU A 199 -3.06 -22.87 -13.78
C GLU A 199 -3.92 -23.29 -14.99
N LYS A 200 -5.16 -23.71 -14.74
CA LYS A 200 -6.15 -24.01 -15.80
C LYS A 200 -6.46 -22.79 -16.67
N LYS A 201 -6.21 -21.58 -16.18
CA LYS A 201 -6.40 -20.30 -16.89
C LYS A 201 -5.10 -19.77 -17.53
N GLY A 202 -4.06 -20.61 -17.62
CA GLY A 202 -2.77 -20.27 -18.24
C GLY A 202 -1.88 -19.39 -17.36
N VAL A 203 -2.10 -19.40 -16.05
CA VAL A 203 -1.24 -18.72 -15.07
C VAL A 203 -0.16 -19.68 -14.59
N GLU A 204 1.10 -19.25 -14.58
CA GLU A 204 2.20 -20.01 -13.99
C GLU A 204 2.21 -19.77 -12.47
N VAL A 205 1.94 -20.80 -11.67
CA VAL A 205 1.90 -20.71 -10.21
C VAL A 205 3.15 -21.36 -9.62
N ILE A 206 3.92 -20.60 -8.85
CA ILE A 206 5.09 -21.11 -8.10
C ILE A 206 4.72 -21.10 -6.62
N THR A 207 4.61 -22.28 -6.02
CA THR A 207 4.29 -22.42 -4.59
C THR A 207 5.57 -22.68 -3.80
N LEU A 208 5.82 -21.85 -2.79
CA LEU A 208 6.95 -21.96 -1.86
C LEU A 208 6.40 -22.22 -0.46
N ILE A 209 6.60 -23.44 0.06
CA ILE A 209 6.16 -23.82 1.42
C ILE A 209 7.34 -23.65 2.38
N GLN A 210 7.15 -22.77 3.37
CA GLN A 210 8.15 -22.37 4.36
C GLN A 210 9.55 -22.14 3.76
N PRO A 211 9.67 -21.32 2.69
CA PRO A 211 10.94 -21.17 2.02
C PRO A 211 11.99 -20.55 2.93
N SER A 212 13.23 -20.97 2.74
CA SER A 212 14.38 -20.22 3.22
C SER A 212 14.41 -18.84 2.58
N PHE A 213 15.12 -17.89 3.23
CA PHE A 213 15.35 -16.57 2.67
C PHE A 213 15.98 -16.64 1.27
N GLN A 214 16.90 -17.59 1.03
CA GLN A 214 17.55 -17.76 -0.27
C GLN A 214 16.57 -18.23 -1.36
N GLU A 215 15.70 -19.19 -1.07
CA GLU A 215 14.68 -19.68 -2.02
C GLU A 215 13.68 -18.58 -2.37
N LEU A 216 13.21 -17.84 -1.36
CA LEU A 216 12.31 -16.71 -1.58
C LEU A 216 13.00 -15.61 -2.42
N TYR A 217 14.23 -15.23 -2.05
CA TYR A 217 15.00 -14.23 -2.78
C TYR A 217 15.21 -14.64 -4.24
N GLN A 218 15.60 -15.89 -4.48
CA GLN A 218 15.82 -16.42 -5.83
C GLN A 218 14.52 -16.39 -6.65
N ALA A 219 13.39 -16.82 -6.08
CA ALA A 219 12.10 -16.79 -6.75
C ALA A 219 11.65 -15.35 -7.11
N LEU A 220 11.84 -14.40 -6.20
CA LEU A 220 11.55 -12.98 -6.44
C LEU A 220 12.49 -12.36 -7.48
N PHE A 221 13.76 -12.77 -7.48
CA PHE A 221 14.74 -12.27 -8.46
C PHE A 221 14.47 -12.84 -9.86
N ASP A 222 14.19 -14.14 -9.96
CA ASP A 222 13.78 -14.80 -11.22
C ASP A 222 12.43 -14.27 -11.73
N TRP A 223 11.59 -13.71 -10.84
CA TRP A 223 10.37 -13.01 -11.21
C TRP A 223 10.65 -11.66 -11.87
N GLY A 224 11.61 -10.88 -11.34
CA GLY A 224 12.00 -9.58 -11.89
C GLY A 224 12.90 -9.65 -13.13
N GLY A 225 13.56 -10.78 -13.35
CA GLY A 225 14.49 -11.00 -14.46
C GLY A 225 13.91 -11.95 -15.51
N ASP A 226 13.44 -11.40 -16.63
CA ASP A 226 13.25 -12.23 -17.82
C ASP A 226 14.62 -12.83 -18.18
N LYS A 227 14.70 -14.17 -18.26
CA LYS A 227 15.94 -14.95 -18.46
C LYS A 227 16.74 -14.59 -19.74
N GLN A 228 16.30 -13.61 -20.51
CA GLN A 228 17.01 -13.07 -21.66
C GLN A 228 18.19 -12.16 -21.28
N ASP A 229 18.19 -11.51 -20.11
CA ASP A 229 19.25 -10.54 -19.77
C ASP A 229 20.55 -11.23 -19.25
N SER A 230 20.45 -12.49 -18.82
CA SER A 230 21.59 -13.31 -18.40
C SER A 230 22.56 -13.62 -19.55
N ASN A 231 22.06 -13.67 -20.80
CA ASN A 231 22.91 -13.87 -21.98
C ASN A 231 23.55 -12.56 -22.46
N ARG A 232 22.94 -11.39 -22.21
CA ARG A 232 23.51 -10.10 -22.60
C ARG A 232 24.72 -9.71 -21.75
N ARG A 233 24.68 -9.96 -20.44
CA ARG A 233 25.83 -9.67 -19.54
C ARG A 233 27.01 -10.63 -19.75
N ARG A 234 26.75 -11.91 -20.06
CA ARG A 234 27.83 -12.87 -20.39
C ARG A 234 28.54 -12.55 -21.71
N LEU A 235 27.86 -11.94 -22.68
CA LEU A 235 28.47 -11.50 -23.94
C LEU A 235 29.29 -10.21 -23.77
N THR A 236 28.88 -9.29 -22.90
CA THR A 236 29.67 -8.08 -22.61
C THR A 236 30.92 -8.37 -21.79
N ASP A 237 30.88 -9.35 -20.89
CA ASP A 237 32.06 -9.73 -20.10
C ASP A 237 33.10 -10.53 -20.92
N ARG A 238 32.64 -11.36 -21.88
CA ARG A 238 33.56 -12.03 -22.84
C ARG A 238 34.18 -11.07 -23.84
N ALA A 239 33.43 -10.07 -24.34
CA ALA A 239 33.97 -9.10 -25.29
C ALA A 239 35.00 -8.12 -24.66
N ASN A 240 35.01 -7.98 -23.33
CA ASN A 240 35.95 -7.12 -22.62
C ASN A 240 37.25 -7.83 -22.18
N CYS A 241 37.27 -9.18 -22.20
CA CYS A 241 38.49 -9.96 -21.93
C CYS A 241 39.40 -10.06 -23.16
N ASP A 242 38.85 -10.03 -24.38
CA ASP A 242 39.65 -10.10 -25.63
C ASP A 242 40.24 -8.75 -26.10
N LYS A 243 39.96 -7.64 -25.39
CA LYS A 243 40.56 -6.31 -25.66
C LYS A 243 41.67 -5.90 -24.69
N LYS A 244 42.10 -6.80 -23.81
CA LYS A 244 43.29 -6.63 -22.96
C LYS A 244 44.25 -7.80 -23.15
N ARG A 245 44.79 -7.92 -24.37
CA ARG A 245 46.06 -8.58 -24.64
C ARG A 245 46.74 -7.92 -25.83
#